data_AF-A0A914TI92-F1
#
_entry.id   AF-A0A914TI92-F1
#
_cell.length_a   1.000
_cell.length_b   1.000
_cell.length_c   1.000
_cell.angle_alpha   90.00
_cell.angle_beta   90.00
_cell.angle_gamma   90.00
#
_symmetry.space_group_name_H-M   'P 1'
#
loop_
_entity.id
_entity.type
_entity.pdbx_description
1 polymer ?
#
loop_
_entity_poly.entity_id
_entity_poly.type
_entity_poly.pdbx_seq_one_letter_code
_entity_poly.pdbx_strand_id
1 'polypeptide(L)'
;MRKKLIRLFGFKELPPEVTFTSKCHHWSIQNCERPGSDVEFLKLLFEFAEIDYEVIKKEVITSEEIIDAVENGTIADMSLISLIVSPDRLKKVSFTIPVNYLQFGYRVKEQNVLESDQFLLKTFEINVYFVLTLVISLVAGFAYFAYRNNTYKQWLWITFASFFNQANHPKSRKTSFLFLTGSYWFTAFLTICFYQARMKYFLTVPLQKGVDFLNMYELLDELRYGKWTVYEADNGYFLSQYCRNDQCRQIEELARKGKINRHNNLTTLDDINKNIPFSVTLDAMNTDLVPNQVNVIDPKEKILFIRDSTISVDMVAFVINKNLTVELEQINRAISRFSSAYANIRSRYQSPFHRYEIDNFQNGAVVLTLLHFDILFYFYISMILFSLIIFGIEFLHFRYNWKNGDGNWMPKKEIKYEMNGTSLSTDSTLKSVNFERKTIKFFIEERIAELQKVNGFENY
;
A
#
# COMPACT_ATOMS: atom_id res chain seq x y z
N MET A 1 24.60 26.52 55.29
CA MET A 1 24.40 27.17 53.97
C MET A 1 22.91 27.21 53.72
N ARG A 2 22.32 28.38 53.35
CA ARG A 2 20.91 28.43 52.95
C ARG A 2 20.78 27.70 51.62
N LYS A 3 19.91 26.70 51.53
CA LYS A 3 19.55 26.05 50.26
C LYS A 3 18.94 27.13 49.36
N LYS A 4 19.46 27.29 48.13
CA LYS A 4 18.94 28.24 47.16
C LYS A 4 17.64 27.66 46.59
N LEU A 5 16.58 28.46 46.58
CA LEU A 5 15.31 28.09 45.95
C LEU A 5 15.47 28.11 44.42
N ILE A 6 15.26 26.97 43.75
CA ILE A 6 15.34 26.86 42.29
C ILE A 6 14.02 27.30 41.67
N ARG A 7 14.08 28.22 40.70
CA ARG A 7 12.91 28.73 40.01
C ARG A 7 12.72 28.05 38.66
N LEU A 8 11.62 27.31 38.51
CA LEU A 8 11.26 26.54 37.33
C LEU A 8 10.43 27.35 36.35
N PHE A 9 10.74 27.24 35.05
CA PHE A 9 10.08 27.98 33.99
C PHE A 9 9.78 27.12 32.77
N GLY A 10 8.58 27.26 32.19
CA GLY A 10 8.20 26.49 31.00
C GLY A 10 6.73 26.66 30.63
N PHE A 11 6.24 25.71 29.83
CA PHE A 11 4.88 25.73 29.32
C PHE A 11 3.84 25.51 30.43
N LYS A 12 2.67 26.10 30.23
CA LYS A 12 1.48 25.84 31.05
C LYS A 12 0.84 24.49 30.71
N GLU A 13 0.74 24.22 29.42
CA GLU A 13 0.07 23.03 28.88
C GLU A 13 0.80 22.59 27.61
N LEU A 14 1.43 21.42 27.69
CA LEU A 14 2.10 20.71 26.60
C LEU A 14 1.98 19.21 26.90
N PRO A 15 0.86 18.56 26.56
CA PRO A 15 0.65 17.15 26.86
C PRO A 15 1.54 16.24 25.99
N PRO A 16 2.08 15.14 26.54
CA PRO A 16 1.94 14.65 27.92
C PRO A 16 2.93 15.24 28.96
N GLU A 17 3.89 16.05 28.54
CA GLU A 17 5.01 16.51 29.38
C GLU A 17 4.59 17.44 30.53
N VAL A 18 3.66 18.38 30.26
CA VAL A 18 3.12 19.33 31.24
C VAL A 18 1.62 19.49 31.05
N THR A 19 0.84 19.27 32.11
CA THR A 19 -0.62 19.40 32.08
C THR A 19 -1.15 20.10 33.31
N PHE A 20 -0.90 21.42 33.43
CA PHE A 20 -1.57 22.23 34.46
C PHE A 20 -2.98 22.63 34.00
N THR A 21 -3.86 21.63 33.88
CA THR A 21 -5.28 21.81 33.54
C THR A 21 -6.06 22.49 34.66
N SER A 22 -7.36 22.75 34.45
CA SER A 22 -8.25 23.38 35.43
C SER A 22 -8.23 22.73 36.82
N LYS A 23 -7.91 21.44 36.94
CA LYS A 23 -7.80 20.76 38.24
C LYS A 23 -6.57 21.15 39.07
N CYS A 24 -5.57 21.80 38.45
CA CYS A 24 -4.33 22.24 39.10
C CYS A 24 -4.22 23.77 39.10
N HIS A 25 -5.18 24.42 39.76
CA HIS A 25 -5.44 25.87 39.76
C HIS A 25 -4.25 26.80 40.13
N HIS A 26 -3.12 26.27 40.62
CA HIS A 26 -2.02 27.08 41.12
C HIS A 26 -0.63 26.78 40.54
N TRP A 27 -0.53 25.97 39.48
CA TRP A 27 0.77 25.50 38.93
C TRP A 27 1.68 24.92 40.03
N SER A 28 1.05 24.37 41.07
CA SER A 28 1.75 23.78 42.20
C SER A 28 1.98 22.30 41.89
N ILE A 29 3.24 21.94 41.70
CA ILE A 29 3.70 20.57 41.50
C ILE A 29 3.35 19.68 42.71
N GLN A 30 3.30 20.27 43.91
CA GLN A 30 3.04 19.54 45.15
C GLN A 30 1.58 19.07 45.25
N ASN A 31 0.64 19.91 44.81
CA ASN A 31 -0.80 19.70 45.00
C ASN A 31 -1.52 19.21 43.73
N CYS A 32 -0.80 18.98 42.64
CA CYS A 32 -1.37 18.50 41.39
C CYS A 32 -1.21 16.99 41.29
N GLU A 33 -2.31 16.26 41.13
CA GLU A 33 -2.27 14.79 40.98
C GLU A 33 -1.66 14.35 39.63
N ARG A 34 -1.82 15.18 38.59
CA ARG A 34 -1.34 14.90 37.23
C ARG A 34 -0.69 16.14 36.59
N PRO A 35 0.50 16.54 37.04
CA PRO A 35 1.18 17.72 36.53
C PRO A 35 1.84 17.52 35.16
N GLY A 36 1.93 16.27 34.68
CA GLY A 36 2.60 15.88 33.43
C GLY A 36 3.84 15.03 33.71
N SER A 37 4.33 14.31 32.69
CA SER A 37 5.42 13.34 32.89
C SER A 37 6.74 13.99 33.32
N ASP A 38 7.09 15.13 32.72
CA ASP A 38 8.35 15.83 32.99
C ASP A 38 8.32 16.48 34.38
N VAL A 39 7.17 17.03 34.73
CA VAL A 39 6.96 17.71 36.01
C VAL A 39 6.95 16.71 37.18
N GLU A 40 6.27 15.57 37.01
CA GLU A 40 6.27 14.52 38.03
C GLU A 40 7.66 13.90 38.20
N PHE A 41 8.42 13.75 37.12
CA PHE A 41 9.80 13.30 37.20
C PHE A 41 10.70 14.32 37.92
N LEU A 42 10.61 15.60 37.58
CA LEU A 42 11.35 16.66 38.30
C LEU A 42 11.03 16.70 39.80
N LYS A 43 9.75 16.50 40.17
CA LYS A 43 9.35 16.41 41.58
C LYS A 43 10.13 15.31 42.31
N LEU A 44 10.17 14.11 41.72
CA LEU A 44 10.91 12.97 42.28
C LEU A 44 12.41 13.29 42.42
N LEU A 45 13.00 13.95 41.41
CA LEU A 45 14.41 14.33 41.41
C LEU A 45 14.72 15.35 42.51
N PHE A 46 13.88 16.38 42.69
CA PHE A 46 14.08 17.40 43.73
C PHE A 46 13.84 16.87 45.14
N GLU A 47 12.85 15.99 45.33
CA GLU A 47 12.63 15.31 46.61
C GLU A 47 13.85 14.47 47.00
N PHE A 48 14.47 13.77 46.04
CA PHE A 48 15.68 12.99 46.29
C PHE A 48 16.94 13.84 46.52
N ALA A 49 17.08 14.93 45.75
CA ALA A 49 18.21 15.85 45.88
C ALA A 49 18.07 16.81 47.08
N GLU A 50 16.93 16.78 47.77
CA GLU A 50 16.54 17.72 48.83
C GLU A 50 16.67 19.20 48.42
N ILE A 51 16.24 19.51 47.20
CA ILE A 51 16.30 20.85 46.63
C ILE A 51 14.92 21.51 46.74
N ASP A 52 14.89 22.72 47.29
CA ASP A 52 13.67 23.53 47.32
C ASP A 52 13.46 24.20 45.95
N TYR A 53 12.23 24.18 45.45
CA TYR A 53 11.89 24.75 44.14
C TYR A 53 10.57 25.53 44.16
N GLU A 54 10.43 26.49 43.23
CA GLU A 54 9.19 27.21 42.94
C GLU A 54 8.91 27.25 41.43
N VAL A 55 7.64 27.19 41.03
CA VAL A 55 7.24 27.32 39.63
C VAL A 55 6.82 28.76 39.34
N ILE A 56 7.45 29.36 38.33
CA ILE A 56 7.11 30.70 37.88
C ILE A 56 5.85 30.64 37.02
N LYS A 57 4.84 31.41 37.42
CA LYS A 57 3.52 31.46 36.76
C LYS A 57 3.52 32.44 35.59
N LYS A 58 4.31 32.14 34.56
CA LYS A 58 4.30 32.90 33.31
C LYS A 58 4.29 31.93 32.16
N GLU A 59 3.32 32.10 31.28
CA GLU A 59 3.13 31.25 30.11
C GLU A 59 4.16 31.61 29.04
N VAL A 60 4.74 30.56 28.46
CA VAL A 60 5.76 30.62 27.43
C VAL A 60 5.19 30.03 26.16
N ILE A 61 5.55 30.61 25.02
CA ILE A 61 5.04 30.19 23.71
C ILE A 61 6.10 29.37 22.97
N THR A 62 7.40 29.63 23.21
CA THR A 62 8.49 29.01 22.45
C THR A 62 9.59 28.41 23.33
N SER A 63 10.28 27.37 22.84
CA SER A 63 11.41 26.77 23.56
C SER A 63 12.61 27.71 23.70
N GLU A 64 12.82 28.64 22.77
CA GLU A 64 13.90 29.63 22.83
C GLU A 64 13.69 30.65 23.97
N GLU A 65 12.44 31.07 24.22
CA GLU A 65 12.12 31.91 25.38
C GLU A 65 12.49 31.25 26.72
N ILE A 66 12.40 29.92 26.80
CA ILE A 66 12.83 29.17 27.99
C ILE A 66 14.35 29.23 28.13
N ILE A 67 15.09 29.02 27.03
CA ILE A 67 16.56 29.07 27.03
C ILE A 67 17.05 30.46 27.45
N ASP A 68 16.51 31.51 26.85
CA ASP A 68 16.94 32.89 27.15
C ASP A 68 16.56 33.32 28.59
N ALA A 69 15.43 32.82 29.12
CA ALA A 69 15.05 33.06 30.51
C ALA A 69 15.97 32.37 31.52
N VAL A 70 16.45 31.17 31.20
CA VAL A 70 17.38 30.41 32.04
C VAL A 70 18.82 30.92 31.90
N GLU A 71 19.25 31.34 30.70
CA GLU A 71 20.58 31.93 30.45
C GLU A 71 20.81 33.16 31.33
N ASN A 72 19.85 34.09 31.33
CA ASN A 72 19.95 35.33 32.10
C ASN A 72 19.95 35.10 33.62
N GLY A 73 19.37 33.99 34.11
CA GLY A 73 19.32 33.63 35.54
C GLY A 73 18.51 34.57 36.43
N THR A 74 17.98 35.66 35.88
CA THR A 74 17.17 36.65 36.60
C THR A 74 15.73 36.21 36.74
N ILE A 75 15.19 35.57 35.70
CA ILE A 75 13.81 35.09 35.64
C ILE A 75 13.76 33.66 36.16
N ALA A 76 14.52 32.74 35.56
CA ALA A 76 14.47 31.31 35.85
C ALA A 76 15.85 30.73 36.11
N ASP A 77 15.90 29.69 36.93
CA ASP A 77 17.12 28.94 37.23
C ASP A 77 17.17 27.61 36.45
N MET A 78 16.01 27.02 36.14
CA MET A 78 15.90 25.73 35.44
C MET A 78 14.60 25.64 34.60
N SER A 79 14.60 24.82 33.55
CA SER A 79 13.42 24.53 32.75
C SER A 79 12.50 23.52 33.43
N LEU A 80 11.19 23.72 33.27
CA LEU A 80 10.16 22.79 33.73
C LEU A 80 10.03 21.58 32.80
N ILE A 81 10.34 21.75 31.52
CA ILE A 81 10.30 20.69 30.52
C ILE A 81 11.71 20.29 30.09
N SER A 82 11.82 19.05 29.62
CA SER A 82 12.99 18.59 28.92
C SER A 82 13.02 19.19 27.51
N LEU A 83 14.20 19.66 27.08
CA LEU A 83 14.43 20.31 25.80
C LEU A 83 15.51 19.58 25.00
N ILE A 84 15.42 19.70 23.68
CA ILE A 84 16.41 19.14 22.76
C ILE A 84 17.77 19.77 23.02
N VAL A 85 18.76 18.91 23.25
CA VAL A 85 20.16 19.27 23.42
C VAL A 85 20.74 19.60 22.05
N SER A 86 21.07 20.87 21.83
CA SER A 86 21.74 21.33 20.61
C SER A 86 23.08 22.00 20.93
N PRO A 87 24.06 21.95 20.01
CA PRO A 87 25.36 22.60 20.21
C PRO A 87 25.26 24.10 20.50
N ASP A 88 24.29 24.78 19.90
CA ASP A 88 24.10 26.21 20.10
C ASP A 88 23.46 26.54 21.45
N ARG A 89 22.53 25.71 21.93
CA ARG A 89 21.96 25.86 23.28
C ARG A 89 22.98 25.52 24.37
N LEU A 90 23.86 24.54 24.15
CA LEU A 90 24.95 24.19 25.08
C LEU A 90 25.93 25.37 25.32
N LYS A 91 26.07 26.30 24.36
CA LYS A 91 26.88 27.51 24.54
C LYS A 91 26.22 28.52 25.49
N LYS A 92 24.89 28.55 25.57
CA LYS A 92 24.12 29.48 26.42
C LYS A 92 23.85 28.92 27.82
N VAL A 93 23.39 27.68 27.90
CA VAL A 93 22.90 27.04 29.14
C VAL A 93 23.60 25.71 29.40
N SER A 94 23.45 25.15 30.61
CA SER A 94 23.89 23.79 30.91
C SER A 94 22.71 22.83 30.81
N PHE A 95 22.97 21.60 30.37
CA PHE A 95 21.97 20.54 30.34
C PHE A 95 22.29 19.48 31.40
N THR A 96 21.22 18.90 31.94
CA THR A 96 21.29 17.69 32.75
C THR A 96 21.65 16.46 31.89
N ILE A 97 21.89 15.32 32.54
CA ILE A 97 22.00 14.03 31.83
C ILE A 97 20.69 13.80 31.05
N PRO A 98 20.75 13.33 29.79
CA PRO A 98 19.56 13.05 28.99
C PRO A 98 18.57 12.14 29.71
N VAL A 99 17.30 12.55 29.67
CA VAL A 99 16.18 11.82 30.31
C VAL A 99 15.40 10.98 29.31
N ASN A 100 15.39 11.40 28.04
CA ASN A 100 14.82 10.64 26.94
C ASN A 100 15.50 10.98 25.61
N TYR A 101 15.09 10.27 24.57
CA TYR A 101 15.51 10.44 23.19
C TYR A 101 14.30 10.70 22.29
N LEU A 102 14.45 11.65 21.39
CA LEU A 102 13.51 11.88 20.31
C LEU A 102 13.97 11.13 19.07
N GLN A 103 13.02 10.42 18.50
CA GLN A 103 13.18 9.68 17.27
C GLN A 103 12.39 10.36 16.17
N PHE A 104 13.09 10.64 15.07
CA PHE A 104 12.50 11.22 13.87
C PHE A 104 11.85 10.15 13.02
N GLY A 105 10.80 10.58 12.34
CA GLY A 105 10.03 9.71 11.47
C GLY A 105 9.03 10.45 10.62
N TYR A 106 8.15 9.66 10.04
CA TYR A 106 7.17 10.10 9.06
C TYR A 106 5.78 9.75 9.55
N ARG A 107 4.91 10.75 9.59
CA ARG A 107 3.48 10.54 9.82
C ARG A 107 2.79 10.43 8.46
N VAL A 108 2.07 9.35 8.26
CA VAL A 108 1.36 9.05 7.01
C VAL A 108 -0.01 8.47 7.31
N LYS A 109 -0.96 8.67 6.39
CA LYS A 109 -2.22 7.92 6.41
C LYS A 109 -2.04 6.58 5.69
N GLU A 110 -2.49 5.50 6.33
CA GLU A 110 -2.52 4.17 5.71
C GLU A 110 -3.24 4.23 4.37
N GLN A 111 -2.55 3.80 3.31
CA GLN A 111 -3.13 3.74 1.98
C GLN A 111 -3.66 2.32 1.76
N ASN A 112 -4.99 2.18 1.68
CA ASN A 112 -5.61 0.93 1.26
C ASN A 112 -5.51 0.81 -0.27
N VAL A 113 -4.30 0.71 -0.82
CA VAL A 113 -4.14 0.34 -2.23
C VAL A 113 -4.31 -1.17 -2.30
N LEU A 114 -5.50 -1.58 -2.70
CA LEU A 114 -5.74 -2.97 -3.07
C LEU A 114 -4.90 -3.27 -4.31
N GLU A 115 -3.89 -4.14 -4.17
CA GLU A 115 -3.09 -4.57 -5.32
C GLU A 115 -3.91 -5.38 -6.35
N SER A 116 -5.18 -5.68 -6.02
CA SER A 116 -6.09 -6.54 -6.75
C SER A 116 -6.72 -5.91 -7.98
N ASP A 117 -6.62 -4.61 -8.23
CA ASP A 117 -7.26 -3.95 -9.39
C ASP A 117 -6.79 -4.52 -10.75
N GLN A 118 -5.66 -5.25 -10.79
CA GLN A 118 -5.12 -5.90 -12.00
C GLN A 118 -4.73 -7.37 -11.79
N PHE A 119 -5.30 -8.05 -10.81
CA PHE A 119 -4.89 -9.42 -10.43
C PHE A 119 -4.94 -10.42 -11.60
N LEU A 120 -5.91 -10.27 -12.51
CA LEU A 120 -6.09 -11.12 -13.70
C LEU A 120 -4.85 -11.12 -14.61
N LEU A 121 -4.26 -9.94 -14.85
CA LEU A 121 -3.09 -9.81 -15.71
C LEU A 121 -1.79 -9.99 -14.92
N LYS A 122 -1.74 -9.55 -13.66
CA LYS A 122 -0.61 -9.75 -12.75
C LYS A 122 -0.40 -11.20 -12.29
N THR A 123 -1.35 -12.10 -12.59
CA THR A 123 -1.19 -13.53 -12.27
C THR A 123 0.06 -14.11 -12.91
N PHE A 124 0.44 -13.64 -14.10
CA PHE A 124 1.72 -13.93 -14.71
C PHE A 124 2.52 -12.64 -14.91
N GLU A 125 3.85 -12.75 -14.86
CA GLU A 125 4.71 -11.68 -15.34
C GLU A 125 4.53 -11.48 -16.83
N ILE A 126 4.75 -10.24 -17.31
CA ILE A 126 4.58 -9.90 -18.72
C ILE A 126 5.41 -10.80 -19.65
N ASN A 127 6.58 -11.23 -19.18
CA ASN A 127 7.50 -12.13 -19.88
C ASN A 127 6.86 -13.50 -20.16
N VAL A 128 6.04 -14.02 -19.26
CA VAL A 128 5.40 -15.34 -19.43
C VAL A 128 4.35 -15.30 -20.54
N TYR A 129 3.61 -14.19 -20.68
CA TYR A 129 2.67 -14.02 -21.80
C TYR A 129 3.40 -13.98 -23.16
N PHE A 130 4.56 -13.33 -23.23
CA PHE A 130 5.40 -13.37 -24.43
C PHE A 130 5.89 -14.78 -24.76
N VAL A 131 6.31 -15.55 -23.74
CA VAL A 131 6.71 -16.95 -23.95
C VAL A 131 5.54 -17.80 -24.42
N LEU A 132 4.34 -17.64 -23.84
CA LEU A 132 3.15 -18.39 -24.23
C LEU A 132 2.75 -18.10 -25.69
N THR A 133 2.75 -16.83 -26.11
CA THR A 133 2.45 -16.47 -27.50
C THR A 133 3.48 -17.03 -28.48
N LEU A 134 4.76 -17.04 -28.09
CA LEU A 134 5.84 -17.65 -28.87
C LEU A 134 5.65 -19.18 -28.99
N VAL A 135 5.31 -19.86 -27.89
CA VAL A 135 5.03 -21.32 -27.89
C VAL A 135 3.86 -21.66 -28.80
N ILE A 136 2.75 -20.90 -28.73
CA ILE A 136 1.58 -21.10 -29.60
C ILE A 136 1.97 -20.94 -31.07
N SER A 137 2.76 -19.91 -31.40
CA SER A 137 3.27 -19.66 -32.76
C SER A 137 4.18 -20.78 -33.27
N LEU A 138 5.11 -21.26 -32.43
CA LEU A 138 6.00 -22.37 -32.77
C LEU A 138 5.23 -23.67 -33.02
N VAL A 139 4.30 -24.02 -32.13
CA VAL A 139 3.48 -25.23 -32.29
C VAL A 139 2.62 -25.16 -33.57
N ALA A 140 2.05 -23.99 -33.88
CA ALA A 140 1.33 -23.78 -35.14
C ALA A 140 2.26 -23.96 -36.36
N GLY A 141 3.50 -23.47 -36.30
CA GLY A 141 4.51 -23.68 -37.33
C GLY A 141 4.87 -25.15 -37.52
N PHE A 142 5.15 -25.88 -36.44
CA PHE A 142 5.43 -27.32 -36.50
C PHE A 142 4.24 -28.13 -36.99
N ALA A 143 3.02 -27.77 -36.59
CA ALA A 143 1.78 -28.38 -37.07
C ALA A 143 1.56 -28.15 -38.57
N TYR A 144 1.85 -26.94 -39.07
CA TYR A 144 1.80 -26.61 -40.50
C TYR A 144 2.79 -27.46 -41.31
N PHE A 145 4.03 -27.62 -40.84
CA PHE A 145 5.02 -28.46 -41.52
C PHE A 145 4.67 -29.96 -41.45
N ALA A 146 4.16 -30.45 -40.33
CA ALA A 146 3.76 -31.86 -40.17
C ALA A 146 2.48 -32.20 -40.95
N TYR A 147 1.58 -31.22 -41.11
CA TYR A 147 0.24 -31.37 -41.67
C TYR A 147 -0.13 -30.18 -42.56
N ARG A 148 0.37 -30.19 -43.81
CA ARG A 148 0.18 -29.16 -44.85
C ARG A 148 -1.25 -29.02 -45.40
N ASN A 149 -2.26 -29.58 -44.73
CA ASN A 149 -3.64 -29.54 -45.20
C ASN A 149 -4.30 -28.16 -44.99
N ASN A 150 -3.84 -27.40 -44.00
CA ASN A 150 -4.36 -26.08 -43.65
C ASN A 150 -3.28 -25.01 -43.84
N THR A 151 -3.69 -23.77 -44.04
CA THR A 151 -2.78 -22.61 -44.07
C THR A 151 -2.20 -22.34 -42.68
N TYR A 152 -1.04 -21.69 -42.61
CA TYR A 152 -0.43 -21.29 -41.34
C TYR A 152 -1.40 -20.48 -40.45
N LYS A 153 -2.17 -19.56 -41.04
CA LYS A 153 -3.18 -18.76 -40.33
C LYS A 153 -4.25 -19.64 -39.67
N GLN A 154 -4.73 -20.66 -40.37
CA GLN A 154 -5.69 -21.62 -39.83
C GLN A 154 -5.07 -22.46 -38.71
N TRP A 155 -3.81 -22.88 -38.85
CA TRP A 155 -3.11 -23.59 -37.77
C TRP A 155 -2.86 -22.72 -36.54
N LEU A 156 -2.55 -21.44 -36.71
CA LEU A 156 -2.42 -20.48 -35.62
C LEU A 156 -3.75 -20.34 -34.88
N TRP A 157 -4.87 -20.21 -35.60
CA TRP A 157 -6.20 -20.18 -35.01
C TRP A 157 -6.55 -21.48 -34.28
N ILE A 158 -6.33 -22.64 -34.91
CA ILE A 158 -6.61 -23.96 -34.30
C ILE A 158 -5.81 -24.15 -33.02
N THR A 159 -4.52 -23.78 -33.03
CA THR A 159 -3.63 -23.93 -31.88
C THR A 159 -4.04 -22.98 -30.76
N PHE A 160 -4.32 -21.71 -31.07
CA PHE A 160 -4.86 -20.75 -30.11
C PHE A 160 -6.19 -21.19 -29.50
N ALA A 161 -7.15 -21.63 -30.33
CA ALA A 161 -8.43 -22.14 -29.88
C ALA A 161 -8.28 -23.42 -29.06
N SER A 162 -7.29 -24.26 -29.38
CA SER A 162 -6.98 -25.48 -28.63
C SER A 162 -6.37 -25.22 -27.25
N PHE A 163 -5.74 -24.06 -27.05
CA PHE A 163 -5.24 -23.66 -25.74
C PHE A 163 -6.38 -23.60 -24.71
N PHE A 164 -7.52 -23.03 -25.11
CA PHE A 164 -8.71 -22.88 -24.26
C PHE A 164 -9.69 -24.06 -24.38
N ASN A 165 -9.85 -24.61 -25.58
CA ASN A 165 -10.77 -25.72 -25.87
C ASN A 165 -10.07 -26.81 -26.70
N GLN A 166 -9.62 -27.86 -26.00
CA GLN A 166 -8.80 -28.93 -26.55
C GLN A 166 -9.50 -29.75 -27.67
N ALA A 167 -10.80 -29.59 -27.91
CA ALA A 167 -11.55 -30.33 -28.93
C ALA A 167 -11.25 -29.91 -30.38
N ASN A 168 -10.52 -28.81 -30.62
CA ASN A 168 -10.41 -28.18 -31.93
C ASN A 168 -9.33 -28.77 -32.87
N HIS A 169 -8.50 -29.72 -32.44
CA HIS A 169 -7.51 -30.32 -33.34
C HIS A 169 -8.11 -31.37 -34.28
N PRO A 170 -7.72 -31.37 -35.56
CA PRO A 170 -8.11 -32.42 -36.49
C PRO A 170 -7.50 -33.76 -36.06
N LYS A 171 -8.32 -34.83 -36.09
CA LYS A 171 -7.87 -36.19 -35.79
C LYS A 171 -6.90 -36.66 -36.88
N SER A 172 -5.62 -36.83 -36.52
CA SER A 172 -4.57 -37.33 -37.41
C SER A 172 -4.04 -38.68 -36.91
N ARG A 173 -3.64 -39.55 -37.84
CA ARG A 173 -3.03 -40.86 -37.53
C ARG A 173 -1.50 -40.82 -37.41
N LYS A 174 -0.86 -39.67 -37.70
CA LYS A 174 0.61 -39.55 -37.62
C LYS A 174 1.06 -39.43 -36.16
N THR A 175 1.94 -40.33 -35.72
CA THR A 175 2.47 -40.39 -34.34
C THR A 175 3.20 -39.11 -33.92
N SER A 176 3.99 -38.51 -34.82
CA SER A 176 4.70 -37.24 -34.56
C SER A 176 3.75 -36.08 -34.28
N PHE A 177 2.64 -36.00 -35.01
CA PHE A 177 1.61 -34.99 -34.79
C PHE A 177 0.86 -35.24 -33.48
N LEU A 178 0.52 -36.50 -33.19
CA LEU A 178 -0.13 -36.88 -31.93
C LEU A 178 0.72 -36.53 -30.71
N PHE A 179 2.04 -36.77 -30.78
CA PHE A 179 2.96 -36.40 -29.71
C PHE A 179 3.05 -34.88 -29.53
N LEU A 180 3.15 -34.12 -30.63
CA LEU A 180 3.16 -32.65 -30.60
C LEU A 180 1.86 -32.08 -30.00
N THR A 181 0.69 -32.59 -30.42
CA THR A 181 -0.59 -32.13 -29.87
C THR A 181 -0.78 -32.56 -28.42
N GLY A 182 -0.36 -33.77 -28.06
CA GLY A 182 -0.46 -34.28 -26.70
C GLY A 182 0.42 -33.51 -25.71
N SER A 183 1.67 -33.22 -26.08
CA SER A 183 2.58 -32.41 -25.25
C SER A 183 2.11 -30.96 -25.14
N TYR A 184 1.56 -30.39 -26.22
CA TYR A 184 0.95 -29.08 -26.21
C TYR A 184 -0.27 -29.01 -25.27
N TRP A 185 -1.18 -30.00 -25.35
CA TRP A 185 -2.34 -30.08 -24.46
C TRP A 185 -1.96 -30.23 -23.00
N PHE A 186 -0.96 -31.07 -22.71
CA PHE A 186 -0.46 -31.22 -21.35
C PHE A 186 0.12 -29.90 -20.83
N THR A 187 0.88 -29.18 -21.66
CA THR A 187 1.44 -27.87 -21.31
C THR A 187 0.35 -26.82 -21.07
N ALA A 188 -0.66 -26.77 -21.96
CA ALA A 188 -1.81 -25.88 -21.82
C ALA A 188 -2.60 -26.17 -20.54
N PHE A 189 -2.85 -27.45 -20.24
CA PHE A 189 -3.49 -27.88 -19.00
C PHE A 189 -2.69 -27.42 -17.77
N LEU A 190 -1.38 -27.67 -17.72
CA LEU A 190 -0.54 -27.24 -16.60
C LEU A 190 -0.54 -25.72 -16.44
N THR A 191 -0.48 -24.97 -17.53
CA THR A 191 -0.48 -23.50 -17.49
C THR A 191 -1.81 -22.96 -16.97
N ILE A 192 -2.94 -23.52 -17.42
CA ILE A 192 -4.28 -23.13 -16.95
C ILE A 192 -4.44 -23.47 -15.46
N CYS A 193 -4.04 -24.67 -15.03
CA CYS A 193 -4.10 -25.05 -13.63
C CYS A 193 -3.22 -24.16 -12.75
N PHE A 194 -2.01 -23.82 -13.20
CA PHE A 194 -1.13 -22.91 -12.48
C PHE A 194 -1.72 -21.49 -12.41
N TYR A 195 -2.28 -20.99 -13.52
CA TYR A 195 -2.97 -19.70 -13.56
C TYR A 195 -4.13 -19.67 -12.54
N GLN A 196 -4.98 -20.70 -12.54
CA GLN A 196 -6.09 -20.81 -11.59
C GLN A 196 -5.61 -20.88 -10.13
N ALA A 197 -4.55 -21.64 -9.84
CA ALA A 197 -3.99 -21.74 -8.49
C ALA A 197 -3.44 -20.40 -8.00
N ARG A 198 -2.71 -19.68 -8.86
CA ARG A 198 -2.13 -18.38 -8.52
C ARG A 198 -3.19 -17.28 -8.43
N MET A 199 -4.19 -17.29 -9.30
CA MET A 199 -5.37 -16.41 -9.20
C MET A 199 -6.11 -16.62 -7.88
N LYS A 200 -6.32 -17.89 -7.47
CA LYS A 200 -6.90 -18.21 -6.16
C LYS A 200 -6.05 -17.67 -5.01
N TYR A 201 -4.73 -17.82 -5.09
CA TYR A 201 -3.81 -17.25 -4.09
C TYR A 201 -4.01 -15.73 -3.92
N PHE A 202 -4.02 -14.98 -5.02
CA PHE A 202 -4.26 -13.52 -5.01
C PHE A 202 -5.63 -13.13 -4.44
N LEU A 203 -6.66 -13.95 -4.66
CA LEU A 203 -8.00 -13.72 -4.12
C LEU A 203 -8.15 -14.18 -2.66
N THR A 204 -7.25 -15.00 -2.15
CA THR A 204 -7.26 -15.45 -0.74
C THR A 204 -6.38 -14.60 0.16
N VAL A 205 -5.34 -13.97 -0.39
CA VAL A 205 -4.43 -13.08 0.33
C VAL A 205 -4.56 -11.72 -0.32
N PRO A 206 -5.42 -10.81 0.19
CA PRO A 206 -5.35 -9.43 -0.26
C PRO A 206 -3.95 -8.92 0.07
N LEU A 207 -3.14 -8.68 -0.97
CA LEU A 207 -1.92 -7.92 -0.84
C LEU A 207 -2.34 -6.48 -0.54
N GLN A 208 -2.66 -6.21 0.72
CA GLN A 208 -2.57 -4.85 1.20
C GLN A 208 -1.08 -4.53 1.19
N LYS A 209 -0.70 -3.65 0.26
CA LYS A 209 0.64 -3.07 0.31
C LYS A 209 0.69 -2.33 1.64
N GLY A 210 1.63 -2.72 2.50
CA GLY A 210 1.88 -2.03 3.75
C GLY A 210 2.41 -0.62 3.48
N VAL A 211 3.15 -0.09 4.44
CA VAL A 211 3.84 1.19 4.23
C VAL A 211 4.83 1.07 3.06
N ASP A 212 4.80 2.01 2.12
CA ASP A 212 5.63 2.01 0.89
C ASP A 212 7.12 2.25 1.16
N PHE A 213 7.46 2.89 2.27
CA PHE A 213 8.82 3.27 2.63
C PHE A 213 9.04 3.20 4.14
N LEU A 214 10.27 2.90 4.55
CA LEU A 214 10.65 2.81 5.96
C LEU A 214 11.79 3.78 6.33
N ASN A 215 12.54 4.25 5.33
CA ASN A 215 13.71 5.09 5.50
C ASN A 215 13.68 6.28 4.53
N MET A 216 14.44 7.33 4.82
CA MET A 216 14.53 8.54 3.99
C MET A 216 14.91 8.24 2.53
N TYR A 217 15.78 7.26 2.28
CA TYR A 217 16.16 6.90 0.91
C TYR A 217 14.96 6.38 0.10
N GLU A 218 14.19 5.46 0.68
CA GLU A 218 12.97 4.91 0.06
C GLU A 218 11.91 6.00 -0.09
N LEU A 219 11.78 6.91 0.88
CA LEU A 219 10.90 8.06 0.77
C LEU A 219 11.29 8.97 -0.41
N LEU A 220 12.58 9.25 -0.60
CA LEU A 220 13.05 10.07 -1.72
C LEU A 220 12.79 9.41 -3.08
N ASP A 221 12.93 8.08 -3.17
CA ASP A 221 12.58 7.31 -4.36
C ASP A 221 11.08 7.37 -4.64
N GLU A 222 10.24 7.22 -3.61
CA GLU A 222 8.77 7.33 -3.70
C GLU A 222 8.31 8.76 -4.03
N LEU A 223 9.05 9.79 -3.64
CA LEU A 223 8.79 11.18 -4.06
C LEU A 223 9.16 11.42 -5.52
N ARG A 224 10.21 10.73 -6.01
CA ARG A 224 10.73 10.89 -7.37
C ARG A 224 9.89 10.15 -8.41
N TYR A 225 9.56 8.89 -8.14
CA TYR A 225 8.86 8.01 -9.07
C TYR A 225 7.39 7.80 -8.70
N GLY A 226 7.04 8.01 -7.44
CA GLY A 226 5.71 7.76 -6.90
C GLY A 226 4.81 9.01 -6.80
N LYS A 227 3.68 8.81 -6.12
CA LYS A 227 2.62 9.80 -5.96
C LYS A 227 2.76 10.65 -4.70
N TRP A 228 3.71 10.30 -3.84
CA TRP A 228 3.86 10.93 -2.53
C TRP A 228 4.27 12.40 -2.63
N THR A 229 3.85 13.17 -1.63
CA THR A 229 4.27 14.56 -1.38
C THR A 229 4.60 14.75 0.09
N VAL A 230 5.68 15.48 0.37
CA VAL A 230 6.10 15.81 1.74
C VAL A 230 5.62 17.20 2.11
N TYR A 231 5.16 17.34 3.36
CA TYR A 231 4.79 18.60 3.98
C TYR A 231 5.62 18.82 5.25
N GLU A 232 6.35 19.93 5.28
CA GLU A 232 7.20 20.34 6.40
C GLU A 232 6.57 21.56 7.08
N ALA A 233 6.67 21.64 8.41
CA ALA A 233 6.29 22.86 9.14
C ALA A 233 7.48 23.83 9.23
N ASP A 234 7.23 25.13 9.06
CA ASP A 234 8.27 26.16 9.20
C ASP A 234 8.91 26.21 10.60
N ASN A 235 8.15 25.84 11.64
CA ASN A 235 8.63 25.71 13.02
C ASN A 235 8.87 24.23 13.41
N GLY A 236 8.95 23.33 12.42
CA GLY A 236 9.11 21.89 12.61
C GLY A 236 10.47 21.38 12.14
N TYR A 237 10.50 20.09 11.82
CA TYR A 237 11.70 19.41 11.34
C TYR A 237 11.76 19.39 9.82
N PHE A 238 12.95 19.57 9.27
CA PHE A 238 13.18 19.57 7.83
C PHE A 238 14.03 18.39 7.40
N LEU A 239 13.72 17.76 6.26
CA LEU A 239 14.53 16.70 5.67
C LEU A 239 15.95 17.18 5.39
N SER A 240 16.10 18.45 5.03
CA SER A 240 17.40 19.05 4.74
C SER A 240 18.33 19.14 5.95
N GLN A 241 17.82 19.01 7.18
CA GLN A 241 18.66 19.00 8.38
C GLN A 241 19.37 17.65 8.59
N TYR A 242 18.76 16.56 8.10
CA TYR A 242 19.23 15.19 8.34
C TYR A 242 19.80 14.52 7.09
N CYS A 243 19.86 15.24 5.97
CA CYS A 243 20.35 14.72 4.70
C CYS A 243 21.87 14.56 4.67
N ARG A 244 22.35 13.56 3.92
CA ARG A 244 23.78 13.37 3.62
C ARG A 244 24.06 13.74 2.17
N ASN A 245 24.99 14.67 1.93
CA ASN A 245 25.56 15.04 0.62
C ASN A 245 24.59 14.91 -0.58
N ASP A 246 24.60 13.77 -1.26
CA ASP A 246 23.78 13.50 -2.45
C ASP A 246 22.26 13.58 -2.18
N GLN A 247 21.81 13.21 -0.99
CA GLN A 247 20.41 13.31 -0.58
C GLN A 247 19.95 14.76 -0.47
N CYS A 248 20.82 15.67 0.00
CA CYS A 248 20.49 17.09 0.11
C CYS A 248 20.22 17.69 -1.27
N ARG A 249 21.03 17.31 -2.27
CA ARG A 249 20.82 17.72 -3.66
C ARG A 249 19.51 17.19 -4.24
N GLN A 250 19.15 15.93 -3.91
CA GLN A 250 17.88 15.34 -4.34
C GLN A 250 16.67 16.05 -3.70
N ILE A 251 16.76 16.37 -2.40
CA ILE A 251 15.73 17.12 -1.67
C ILE A 251 15.51 18.49 -2.31
N GLU A 252 16.58 19.23 -2.63
CA GLU A 252 16.46 20.52 -3.31
C GLU A 252 15.82 20.39 -4.70
N GLU A 253 16.16 19.34 -5.46
CA GLU A 253 15.56 19.06 -6.76
C GLU A 253 14.05 18.76 -6.62
N LEU A 254 13.67 17.96 -5.63
CA LEU A 254 12.28 17.59 -5.36
C LEU A 254 11.46 18.78 -4.83
N ALA A 255 12.06 19.64 -4.00
CA ALA A 255 11.44 20.88 -3.54
C ALA A 255 11.15 21.83 -4.72
N ARG A 256 12.09 21.98 -5.67
CA ARG A 256 11.85 22.77 -6.90
C ARG A 256 10.74 22.19 -7.78
N LYS A 257 10.53 20.87 -7.75
CA LYS A 257 9.43 20.19 -8.45
C LYS A 257 8.09 20.27 -7.71
N GLY A 258 8.02 20.91 -6.54
CA GLY A 258 6.81 21.03 -5.73
C GLY A 258 6.40 19.74 -5.00
N LYS A 259 7.33 18.78 -4.86
CA LYS A 259 7.10 17.53 -4.13
C LYS A 259 7.30 17.67 -2.62
N ILE A 260 7.98 18.74 -2.20
CA ILE A 260 8.21 19.09 -0.80
C ILE A 260 7.67 20.50 -0.60
N ASN A 261 6.62 20.63 0.21
CA ASN A 261 5.93 21.89 0.45
C ASN A 261 6.07 22.29 1.92
N ARG A 262 6.21 23.58 2.17
CA ARG A 262 6.33 24.14 3.52
C ARG A 262 5.04 24.83 3.94
N HIS A 263 4.64 24.60 5.18
CA HIS A 263 3.46 25.20 5.78
C HIS A 263 3.79 25.83 7.13
N ASN A 264 3.11 26.94 7.41
CA ASN A 264 3.45 27.76 8.58
C ASN A 264 2.90 27.18 9.90
N ASN A 265 1.99 26.19 9.88
CA ASN A 265 1.26 25.77 11.08
C ASN A 265 1.21 24.24 11.26
N LEU A 266 1.57 23.77 12.46
CA LEU A 266 1.59 22.34 12.82
C LEU A 266 0.18 21.72 12.83
N THR A 267 -0.87 22.46 13.21
CA THR A 267 -2.25 21.94 13.19
C THR A 267 -2.70 21.62 11.77
N THR A 268 -2.18 22.35 10.77
CA THR A 268 -2.47 22.06 9.37
C THR A 268 -1.81 20.78 8.88
N LEU A 269 -0.70 20.34 9.50
CA LEU A 269 -0.05 19.08 9.14
C LEU A 269 -0.91 17.86 9.53
N ASP A 270 -1.60 17.93 10.66
CA ASP A 270 -2.53 16.89 11.09
C ASP A 270 -3.75 16.81 10.16
N ASP A 271 -4.26 17.96 9.72
CA ASP A 271 -5.34 18.02 8.74
C ASP A 271 -4.88 17.56 7.35
N ILE A 272 -3.63 17.83 6.97
CA ILE A 272 -3.04 17.38 5.70
C ILE A 272 -3.01 15.85 5.65
N ASN A 273 -2.49 15.19 6.68
CA ASN A 273 -2.45 13.72 6.72
C ASN A 273 -3.86 13.11 6.68
N LYS A 274 -4.85 13.77 7.28
CA LYS A 274 -6.23 13.28 7.26
C LYS A 274 -6.90 13.43 5.90
N ASN A 275 -6.69 14.57 5.24
CA ASN A 275 -7.46 14.98 4.07
C ASN A 275 -6.78 14.68 2.72
N ILE A 276 -5.45 14.66 2.67
CA ILE A 276 -4.68 14.52 1.43
C ILE A 276 -4.11 13.09 1.36
N PRO A 277 -4.58 12.25 0.41
CA PRO A 277 -3.99 10.93 0.21
C PRO A 277 -2.55 11.06 -0.32
N PHE A 278 -1.69 10.10 0.00
CA PHE A 278 -0.27 10.12 -0.36
C PHE A 278 0.51 11.35 0.16
N SER A 279 0.11 11.89 1.32
CA SER A 279 0.86 12.93 2.03
C SER A 279 1.73 12.34 3.13
N VAL A 280 2.91 12.94 3.32
CA VAL A 280 3.86 12.60 4.37
C VAL A 280 4.19 13.86 5.15
N THR A 281 4.14 13.82 6.47
CA THR A 281 4.64 14.91 7.31
C THR A 281 5.80 14.44 8.18
N LEU A 282 6.81 15.28 8.35
CA LEU A 282 7.91 14.99 9.25
C LEU A 282 7.50 15.27 10.69
N ASP A 283 7.85 14.35 11.58
CA ASP A 283 7.53 14.47 12.99
C ASP A 283 8.58 13.75 13.85
N ALA A 284 8.64 14.12 15.13
CA ALA A 284 9.54 13.53 16.10
C ALA A 284 8.76 13.08 17.34
N MET A 285 8.99 11.85 17.75
CA MET A 285 8.33 11.26 18.91
C MET A 285 9.35 10.67 19.86
N ASN A 286 9.03 10.68 21.15
CA ASN A 286 9.90 10.07 22.15
C ASN A 286 10.00 8.56 21.93
N THR A 287 11.21 8.01 22.00
CA THR A 287 11.51 6.60 21.68
C THR A 287 10.64 5.62 22.45
N ASP A 288 10.30 5.94 23.70
CA ASP A 288 9.48 5.10 24.58
C ASP A 288 8.02 4.97 24.09
N LEU A 289 7.52 5.97 23.36
CA LEU A 289 6.17 5.97 22.80
C LEU A 289 6.09 5.22 21.47
N VAL A 290 7.19 5.15 20.72
CA VAL A 290 7.25 4.54 19.39
C VAL A 290 8.26 3.39 19.34
N PRO A 291 8.02 2.28 20.08
CA PRO A 291 8.98 1.20 20.20
C PRO A 291 9.20 0.42 18.90
N ASN A 292 8.22 0.41 17.98
CA ASN A 292 8.28 -0.34 16.73
C ASN A 292 8.74 0.53 15.55
N GLN A 293 9.07 -0.11 14.43
CA GLN A 293 9.39 0.61 13.20
C GLN A 293 8.18 1.33 12.59
N VAL A 294 6.98 0.75 12.71
CA VAL A 294 5.73 1.38 12.29
C VAL A 294 4.75 1.26 13.46
N ASN A 295 4.19 2.39 13.89
CA ASN A 295 3.27 2.48 15.02
C ASN A 295 1.98 3.17 14.59
N VAL A 296 0.85 2.79 15.19
CA VAL A 296 -0.45 3.41 14.93
C VAL A 296 -0.67 4.56 15.91
N ILE A 297 -0.69 5.80 15.41
CA ILE A 297 -0.95 6.99 16.23
C ILE A 297 -2.44 7.14 16.48
N ASP A 298 -3.22 7.11 15.40
CA ASP A 298 -4.67 7.25 15.44
C ASP A 298 -5.31 6.06 14.72
N PRO A 299 -5.90 5.10 15.46
CA PRO A 299 -6.53 3.94 14.85
C PRO A 299 -7.84 4.29 14.12
N LYS A 300 -8.50 5.40 14.44
CA LYS A 300 -9.75 5.81 13.78
C LYS A 300 -9.48 6.37 12.38
N GLU A 301 -8.47 7.24 12.29
CA GLU A 301 -8.07 7.88 11.04
C GLU A 301 -7.00 7.07 10.27
N LYS A 302 -6.56 5.92 10.83
CA LYS A 302 -5.50 5.06 10.30
C LYS A 302 -4.21 5.82 10.03
N ILE A 303 -3.81 6.67 10.97
CA ILE A 303 -2.57 7.45 10.89
C ILE A 303 -1.44 6.64 11.51
N LEU A 304 -0.39 6.45 10.74
CA LEU A 304 0.80 5.68 11.09
C LEU A 304 1.99 6.62 11.33
N PHE A 305 2.82 6.27 12.29
CA PHE A 305 4.16 6.82 12.48
C PHE A 305 5.21 5.79 12.06
N ILE A 306 6.00 6.14 11.06
CA ILE A 306 7.11 5.35 10.56
C ILE A 306 8.39 5.90 11.16
N ARG A 307 9.03 5.12 12.00
CA ARG A 307 10.32 5.45 12.59
C ARG A 307 11.43 5.26 11.56
N ASP A 308 12.14 6.33 11.23
CA ASP A 308 13.30 6.25 10.36
C ASP A 308 14.54 5.86 11.18
N SER A 309 15.09 4.68 10.92
CA SER A 309 16.27 4.17 11.59
C SER A 309 17.60 4.81 11.13
N THR A 310 17.59 5.54 10.01
CA THR A 310 18.76 6.18 9.42
C THR A 310 19.05 7.56 9.99
N ILE A 311 18.02 8.21 10.56
CA ILE A 311 18.15 9.50 11.23
C ILE A 311 18.57 9.25 12.68
N SER A 312 19.60 9.97 13.14
CA SER A 312 20.06 9.88 14.53
C SER A 312 19.00 10.39 15.49
N VAL A 313 18.92 9.75 16.66
CA VAL A 313 18.07 10.23 17.74
C VAL A 313 18.66 11.51 18.36
N ASP A 314 17.77 12.43 18.74
CA ASP A 314 18.14 13.63 19.47
C ASP A 314 17.94 13.42 20.97
N MET A 315 18.87 13.95 21.78
CA MET A 315 18.80 13.83 23.23
C MET A 315 17.92 14.94 23.80
N VAL A 316 17.08 14.58 24.76
CA VAL A 316 16.25 15.54 25.50
C VAL A 316 16.68 15.57 26.96
N ALA A 317 16.91 16.77 27.49
CA ALA A 317 17.38 16.97 28.86
C ALA A 317 16.80 18.25 29.46
N PHE A 318 16.73 18.34 30.78
CA PHE A 318 16.36 19.58 31.45
C PHE A 318 17.51 20.60 31.37
N VAL A 319 17.12 21.86 31.24
CA VAL A 319 18.02 23.00 31.10
C VAL A 319 18.21 23.67 32.45
N ILE A 320 19.45 23.98 32.81
CA ILE A 320 19.80 24.71 34.04
C ILE A 320 20.76 25.85 33.72
N ASN A 321 20.69 26.92 34.53
CA ASN A 321 21.63 28.02 34.43
C ASN A 321 23.06 27.53 34.67
N LYS A 322 24.03 28.01 33.89
CA LYS A 322 25.45 27.64 33.99
C LYS A 322 26.09 27.91 35.35
N ASN A 323 25.54 28.87 36.11
CA ASN A 323 26.04 29.24 37.43
C ASN A 323 25.67 28.22 38.53
N LEU A 324 24.76 27.28 38.25
CA LEU A 324 24.25 26.30 39.22
C LEU A 324 24.91 24.92 39.05
N THR A 325 26.24 24.88 39.15
CA THR A 325 27.01 23.65 38.92
C THR A 325 26.82 22.60 40.01
N VAL A 326 26.64 23.02 41.27
CA VAL A 326 26.43 22.13 42.42
C VAL A 326 25.07 21.44 42.34
N GLU A 327 24.03 22.22 42.06
CA GLU A 327 22.66 21.73 41.89
C GLU A 327 22.57 20.82 40.66
N LEU A 328 23.22 21.19 39.55
CA LEU A 328 23.32 20.34 38.36
C LEU A 328 23.93 18.97 38.68
N GLU A 329 25.00 18.91 39.46
CA GLU A 329 25.63 17.64 39.83
C GLU A 329 24.69 16.79 40.71
N GLN A 330 23.99 17.41 41.66
CA GLN A 330 23.01 16.72 42.52
C GLN A 330 21.84 16.15 41.69
N ILE A 331 21.29 16.95 40.78
CA ILE A 331 20.21 16.54 39.88
C ILE A 331 20.69 15.43 38.95
N ASN A 332 21.90 15.52 38.39
CA ASN A 332 22.47 14.47 37.55
C ASN A 332 22.66 13.14 38.30
N ARG A 333 23.05 13.19 39.58
CA ARG A 333 23.12 11.98 40.43
C ARG A 333 21.72 11.41 40.72
N ALA A 334 20.70 12.25 40.83
CA ALA A 334 19.32 11.79 40.97
C ALA A 334 18.82 11.15 39.65
N ILE A 335 19.06 11.78 38.51
CA ILE A 335 18.67 11.28 37.18
C ILE A 335 19.32 9.93 36.91
N SER A 336 20.61 9.76 37.19
CA SER A 336 21.29 8.47 36.96
C SER A 336 20.70 7.32 37.78
N ARG A 337 20.07 7.61 38.92
CA ARG A 337 19.40 6.63 39.78
C ARG A 337 17.96 6.35 39.37
N PHE A 338 17.26 7.34 38.81
CA PHE A 338 15.84 7.24 38.45
C PHE A 338 15.57 7.23 36.93
N SER A 339 16.60 7.16 36.09
CA SER A 339 16.45 7.17 34.63
C SER A 339 15.47 6.12 34.11
N SER A 340 15.51 4.90 34.67
CA SER A 340 14.58 3.81 34.31
C SER A 340 13.14 4.06 34.77
N ALA A 341 12.91 4.94 35.74
CA ALA A 341 11.57 5.27 36.22
C ALA A 341 10.83 6.22 35.26
N TYR A 342 11.56 7.01 34.46
CA TYR A 342 10.97 8.02 33.60
C TYR A 342 9.98 7.42 32.58
N ALA A 343 10.34 6.32 31.91
CA ALA A 343 9.45 5.63 30.98
C ALA A 343 8.13 5.15 31.65
N ASN A 344 8.21 4.65 32.88
CA ASN A 344 7.04 4.23 33.68
C ASN A 344 6.19 5.43 34.15
N ILE A 345 6.81 6.56 34.45
CA ILE A 345 6.09 7.80 34.77
C ILE A 345 5.31 8.23 33.53
N ARG A 346 5.99 8.31 32.39
CA ARG A 346 5.41 8.73 31.12
C ARG A 346 4.26 7.82 30.67
N SER A 347 4.39 6.50 30.82
CA SER A 347 3.35 5.54 30.43
C SER A 347 2.02 5.72 31.19
N ARG A 348 2.03 6.39 32.35
CA ARG A 348 0.80 6.76 33.09
C ARG A 348 0.03 7.91 32.45
N TYR A 349 0.71 8.75 31.67
CA TYR A 349 0.10 9.88 30.95
C TYR A 349 -0.23 9.50 29.51
N GLN A 350 0.64 8.76 28.84
CA GLN A 350 0.46 8.31 27.48
C GLN A 350 1.04 6.91 27.30
N SER A 351 0.19 5.95 26.95
CA SER A 351 0.62 4.59 26.62
C SER A 351 1.44 4.58 25.32
N PRO A 352 2.44 3.70 25.19
CA PRO A 352 3.13 3.48 23.92
C PRO A 352 2.14 3.14 22.81
N PHE A 353 2.41 3.64 21.62
CA PHE A 353 1.59 3.39 20.45
C PHE A 353 1.65 1.91 20.06
N HIS A 354 0.52 1.40 19.56
CA HIS A 354 0.45 0.02 19.12
C HIS A 354 1.31 -0.21 17.89
N ARG A 355 1.90 -1.40 17.80
CA ARG A 355 2.57 -1.85 16.60
C ARG A 355 1.57 -1.82 15.45
N TYR A 356 1.97 -1.24 14.32
CA TYR A 356 1.23 -1.47 13.08
C TYR A 356 1.44 -2.91 12.68
N GLU A 357 0.40 -3.69 12.86
CA GLU A 357 0.24 -4.94 12.16
C GLU A 357 -0.60 -4.58 10.95
N ILE A 358 -0.12 -4.95 9.75
CA ILE A 358 -1.04 -5.04 8.62
C ILE A 358 -2.11 -5.97 9.15
N ASP A 359 -3.32 -5.45 9.30
CA ASP A 359 -4.46 -6.24 9.69
C ASP A 359 -4.56 -7.34 8.64
N ASN A 360 -3.92 -8.47 8.91
CA ASN A 360 -4.24 -9.75 8.34
C ASN A 360 -5.59 -10.09 8.97
N PHE A 361 -6.61 -9.30 8.64
CA PHE A 361 -7.95 -9.41 9.16
C PHE A 361 -8.47 -10.76 8.65
N GLN A 362 -8.26 -11.75 9.50
CA GLN A 362 -9.17 -12.82 9.84
C GLN A 362 -10.25 -13.04 8.79
N ASN A 363 -10.07 -14.06 7.95
CA ASN A 363 -11.15 -14.77 7.26
C ASN A 363 -12.07 -13.92 6.36
N GLY A 364 -11.69 -12.69 6.01
CA GLY A 364 -12.44 -11.84 5.10
C GLY A 364 -12.32 -12.38 3.67
N ALA A 365 -13.36 -13.08 3.19
CA ALA A 365 -13.48 -13.38 1.78
C ALA A 365 -13.30 -12.07 0.98
N VAL A 366 -12.35 -12.04 0.04
CA VAL A 366 -12.21 -10.91 -0.88
C VAL A 366 -13.52 -10.80 -1.65
N VAL A 367 -14.29 -9.75 -1.37
CA VAL A 367 -15.50 -9.45 -2.12
C VAL A 367 -15.03 -8.95 -3.49
N LEU A 368 -15.17 -9.78 -4.52
CA LEU A 368 -14.91 -9.34 -5.89
C LEU A 368 -15.92 -8.25 -6.26
N THR A 369 -15.45 -7.01 -6.31
CA THR A 369 -16.20 -5.87 -6.84
C THR A 369 -15.99 -5.74 -8.35
N LEU A 370 -16.90 -5.02 -9.02
CA LEU A 370 -16.84 -4.79 -10.48
C LEU A 370 -15.52 -4.16 -10.94
N LEU A 371 -14.91 -3.32 -10.08
CA LEU A 371 -13.63 -2.64 -10.33
C LEU A 371 -12.51 -3.60 -10.73
N HIS A 372 -12.50 -4.81 -10.18
CA HIS A 372 -11.49 -5.84 -10.48
C HIS A 372 -11.56 -6.35 -11.94
N PHE A 373 -12.69 -6.12 -12.62
CA PHE A 373 -12.94 -6.56 -13.99
C PHE A 373 -12.93 -5.42 -15.01
N ASP A 374 -12.73 -4.17 -14.59
CA ASP A 374 -12.82 -2.99 -15.47
C ASP A 374 -11.87 -3.11 -16.66
N ILE A 375 -10.61 -3.51 -16.44
CA ILE A 375 -9.62 -3.68 -17.52
C ILE A 375 -10.03 -4.79 -18.48
N LEU A 376 -10.58 -5.90 -17.97
CA LEU A 376 -11.05 -7.00 -18.80
C LEU A 376 -12.25 -6.57 -19.64
N PHE A 377 -13.15 -5.77 -19.06
CA PHE A 377 -14.30 -5.21 -19.75
C PHE A 377 -13.88 -4.21 -20.84
N TYR A 378 -12.95 -3.30 -20.54
CA TYR A 378 -12.39 -2.39 -21.54
C TYR A 378 -11.70 -3.15 -22.67
N PHE A 379 -10.88 -4.15 -22.34
CA PHE A 379 -10.21 -5.00 -23.33
C PHE A 379 -11.24 -5.71 -24.23
N TYR A 380 -12.28 -6.28 -23.65
CA TYR A 380 -13.36 -6.96 -24.38
C TYR A 380 -14.07 -6.01 -25.37
N ILE A 381 -14.48 -4.82 -24.91
CA ILE A 381 -15.12 -3.82 -25.77
C ILE A 381 -14.16 -3.38 -26.89
N SER A 382 -12.89 -3.11 -26.57
CA SER A 382 -11.89 -2.74 -27.57
C SER A 382 -11.70 -3.83 -28.64
N MET A 383 -11.68 -5.10 -28.27
CA MET A 383 -11.55 -6.22 -29.21
C MET A 383 -12.79 -6.40 -30.09
N ILE A 384 -14.00 -6.16 -29.57
CA ILE A 384 -15.22 -6.13 -30.38
C ILE A 384 -15.16 -4.98 -31.37
N LEU A 385 -14.83 -3.78 -30.91
CA LEU A 385 -14.74 -2.60 -31.78
C LEU A 385 -13.72 -2.80 -32.90
N PHE A 386 -12.55 -3.34 -32.55
CA PHE A 386 -11.51 -3.68 -33.52
C PHE A 386 -12.00 -4.71 -34.55
N SER A 387 -12.73 -5.73 -34.10
CA SER A 387 -13.32 -6.74 -34.98
C SER A 387 -14.38 -6.16 -35.92
N LEU A 388 -15.21 -5.22 -35.44
CA LEU A 388 -16.18 -4.49 -36.25
C LEU A 388 -15.51 -3.58 -37.29
N ILE A 389 -14.39 -2.93 -36.92
CA ILE A 389 -13.60 -2.12 -37.85
C ILE A 389 -13.01 -2.99 -38.96
N ILE A 390 -12.39 -4.14 -38.62
CA ILE A 390 -11.87 -5.07 -39.62
C ILE A 390 -12.99 -5.55 -40.53
N PHE A 391 -14.12 -5.95 -39.98
CA PHE A 391 -15.28 -6.37 -40.76
C PHE A 391 -15.78 -5.25 -41.69
N GLY A 392 -15.83 -4.01 -41.22
CA GLY A 392 -16.17 -2.84 -42.03
C GLY A 392 -15.18 -2.61 -43.17
N ILE A 393 -13.87 -2.75 -42.91
CA ILE A 393 -12.81 -2.63 -43.93
C ILE A 393 -12.94 -3.76 -44.96
N GLU A 394 -13.13 -5.01 -44.52
CA GLU A 394 -13.34 -6.15 -45.42
C GLU A 394 -14.58 -5.96 -46.29
N PHE A 395 -15.68 -5.46 -45.71
CA PHE A 395 -16.90 -5.16 -46.43
C PHE A 395 -16.70 -4.05 -47.47
N LEU A 396 -16.00 -2.98 -47.12
CA LEU A 396 -15.68 -1.89 -48.04
C LEU A 396 -14.74 -2.35 -49.16
N HIS A 397 -13.71 -3.13 -48.84
CA HIS A 397 -12.79 -3.72 -49.80
C HIS A 397 -13.52 -4.69 -50.76
N PHE A 398 -14.40 -5.54 -50.23
CA PHE A 398 -15.24 -6.42 -51.03
C PHE A 398 -16.17 -5.63 -51.96
N ARG A 399 -16.81 -4.57 -51.45
CA ARG A 399 -17.69 -3.70 -52.25
C ARG A 399 -16.94 -2.87 -53.28
N TYR A 400 -15.73 -2.43 -52.98
CA TYR A 400 -14.85 -1.72 -53.92
C TYR A 400 -14.39 -2.63 -55.06
N ASN A 401 -13.93 -3.84 -54.75
CA ASN A 401 -13.56 -4.83 -55.76
C ASN A 401 -14.76 -5.31 -56.58
N TRP A 402 -15.96 -5.42 -55.99
CA TRP A 402 -17.20 -5.67 -56.71
C TRP A 402 -17.50 -4.60 -57.75
N LYS A 403 -17.23 -3.32 -57.43
CA LYS A 403 -17.55 -2.19 -58.31
C LYS A 403 -16.49 -1.98 -59.42
N ASN A 404 -15.27 -2.47 -59.22
CA ASN A 404 -14.14 -2.26 -60.14
C ASN A 404 -13.84 -3.44 -61.09
N GLY A 405 -14.63 -4.53 -61.06
CA GLY A 405 -14.67 -5.52 -62.14
C GLY A 405 -13.90 -6.82 -61.89
N ASP A 406 -14.66 -7.91 -61.73
CA ASP A 406 -14.49 -9.18 -62.45
C ASP A 406 -15.68 -10.09 -62.11
N GLY A 407 -16.69 -10.08 -62.98
CA GLY A 407 -17.92 -10.88 -62.84
C GLY A 407 -17.72 -12.37 -63.13
N ASN A 408 -16.79 -13.05 -62.44
CA ASN A 408 -16.54 -14.47 -62.67
C ASN A 408 -15.92 -15.22 -61.46
N TRP A 409 -16.64 -15.32 -60.33
CA TRP A 409 -16.34 -16.36 -59.32
C TRP A 409 -17.60 -16.91 -58.64
N MET A 410 -18.43 -17.60 -59.42
CA MET A 410 -18.97 -18.89 -58.99
C MET A 410 -18.57 -19.91 -60.06
N PRO A 411 -17.77 -20.94 -59.77
CA PRO A 411 -17.93 -22.17 -60.53
C PRO A 411 -19.33 -22.69 -60.18
N LYS A 412 -20.31 -22.46 -61.05
CA LYS A 412 -21.43 -23.39 -61.17
C LYS A 412 -20.79 -24.75 -61.44
N LYS A 413 -20.61 -25.55 -60.39
CA LYS A 413 -20.53 -27.00 -60.56
C LYS A 413 -21.90 -27.41 -61.09
N GLU A 414 -22.05 -27.41 -62.42
CA GLU A 414 -23.02 -28.27 -63.06
C GLU A 414 -22.64 -29.69 -62.68
N ILE A 415 -23.38 -30.27 -61.74
CA ILE A 415 -23.39 -31.70 -61.53
C ILE A 415 -24.07 -32.27 -62.77
N LYS A 416 -23.27 -32.61 -63.79
CA LYS A 416 -23.68 -33.54 -64.84
C LYS A 416 -23.88 -34.89 -64.18
N TYR A 417 -25.13 -35.26 -63.93
CA TYR A 417 -25.49 -36.64 -63.69
C TYR A 417 -25.36 -37.40 -65.02
N GLU A 418 -24.20 -38.02 -65.26
CA GLU A 418 -24.15 -39.16 -66.17
C GLU A 418 -24.83 -40.33 -65.46
N MET A 419 -26.09 -40.57 -65.80
CA MET A 419 -26.73 -41.85 -65.52
C MET A 419 -26.09 -42.90 -66.42
N ASN A 420 -25.02 -43.54 -65.95
CA ASN A 420 -24.73 -44.91 -66.34
C ASN A 420 -25.19 -45.81 -65.20
N GLY A 421 -26.24 -46.56 -65.49
CA GLY A 421 -26.88 -47.45 -64.54
C GLY A 421 -25.92 -48.53 -64.05
N THR A 422 -26.04 -48.85 -62.76
CA THR A 422 -26.27 -50.20 -62.25
C THR A 422 -26.59 -50.10 -60.75
N SER A 423 -27.78 -50.57 -60.40
CA SER A 423 -28.27 -51.02 -59.09
C SER A 423 -27.32 -50.96 -57.88
N LEU A 424 -27.75 -50.32 -56.78
CA LEU A 424 -27.88 -50.97 -55.45
C LEU A 424 -28.46 -50.04 -54.35
N SER A 425 -29.51 -50.54 -53.69
CA SER A 425 -29.99 -50.29 -52.32
C SER A 425 -30.00 -48.87 -51.72
N THR A 426 -31.19 -48.29 -51.66
CA THR A 426 -31.63 -47.29 -50.66
C THR A 426 -31.79 -47.94 -49.28
N ASP A 427 -30.91 -47.70 -48.30
CA ASP A 427 -31.20 -48.08 -46.90
C ASP A 427 -30.44 -47.33 -45.77
N SER A 428 -29.82 -46.16 -46.00
CA SER A 428 -29.02 -45.47 -44.96
C SER A 428 -29.52 -44.08 -44.53
N THR A 429 -30.45 -43.46 -45.26
CA THR A 429 -30.96 -42.11 -44.95
C THR A 429 -32.17 -42.10 -44.02
N LEU A 430 -32.86 -43.23 -43.82
CA LEU A 430 -34.00 -43.31 -42.89
C LEU A 430 -33.59 -43.51 -41.41
N LYS A 431 -32.34 -43.92 -41.14
CA LYS A 431 -31.84 -44.19 -39.78
C LYS A 431 -31.29 -42.96 -39.06
N SER A 432 -30.72 -41.98 -39.77
CA SER A 432 -30.20 -40.75 -39.13
C SER A 432 -31.30 -39.78 -38.71
N VAL A 433 -32.34 -39.63 -39.53
CA VAL A 433 -33.48 -38.73 -39.25
C VAL A 433 -34.35 -39.23 -38.08
N ASN A 434 -34.45 -40.55 -37.89
CA ASN A 434 -35.17 -41.13 -36.75
C ASN A 434 -34.38 -41.06 -35.43
N PHE A 435 -33.06 -40.93 -35.47
CA PHE A 435 -32.24 -40.74 -34.27
C PHE A 435 -32.38 -39.30 -33.75
N GLU A 436 -32.25 -38.30 -34.62
CA GLU A 436 -32.40 -36.89 -34.24
C GLU A 436 -33.81 -36.55 -33.72
N ARG A 437 -34.87 -37.14 -34.31
CA ARG A 437 -36.24 -36.97 -33.78
C ARG A 437 -36.45 -37.60 -32.40
N LYS A 438 -35.78 -38.73 -32.08
CA LYS A 438 -35.89 -39.35 -30.75
C LYS A 438 -35.14 -38.56 -29.67
N THR A 439 -33.96 -38.02 -30.00
CA THR A 439 -33.16 -37.25 -29.04
C THR A 439 -33.80 -35.89 -28.71
N ILE A 440 -34.40 -35.23 -29.69
CA ILE A 440 -35.12 -33.96 -29.47
C ILE A 440 -36.42 -34.18 -28.69
N LYS A 441 -37.15 -35.27 -28.97
CA LYS A 441 -38.37 -35.61 -28.21
C LYS A 441 -38.07 -35.95 -26.75
N PHE A 442 -36.96 -36.65 -26.48
CA PHE A 442 -36.50 -36.94 -25.12
C PHE A 442 -36.13 -35.67 -24.34
N PHE A 443 -35.38 -34.74 -24.95
CA PHE A 443 -35.01 -33.48 -24.31
C PHE A 443 -36.21 -32.56 -24.01
N ILE A 444 -37.24 -32.60 -24.86
CA ILE A 444 -38.47 -31.80 -24.64
C ILE A 444 -39.33 -32.43 -23.53
N GLU A 445 -39.47 -33.76 -23.50
CA GLU A 445 -40.22 -34.46 -22.46
C GLU A 445 -39.55 -34.35 -21.07
N GLU A 446 -38.20 -34.36 -21.01
CA GLU A 446 -37.44 -34.16 -19.78
C GLU A 446 -37.58 -32.72 -19.23
N ARG A 447 -37.56 -31.70 -20.12
CA ARG A 447 -37.79 -30.29 -19.73
C ARG A 447 -39.22 -30.03 -19.26
N ILE A 448 -40.21 -30.70 -19.86
CA ILE A 448 -41.63 -30.59 -19.46
C ILE A 448 -41.86 -31.27 -18.10
N ALA A 449 -41.20 -32.39 -17.83
CA ALA A 449 -41.27 -33.07 -16.54
C ALA A 449 -40.59 -32.28 -15.40
N GLU A 450 -39.50 -31.57 -15.67
CA GLU A 450 -38.88 -30.65 -14.70
C GLU A 450 -39.76 -29.43 -14.41
N LEU A 451 -40.39 -28.84 -15.43
CA LEU A 451 -41.29 -27.69 -15.25
C LEU A 451 -42.59 -28.07 -14.52
N GLN A 452 -43.07 -29.30 -14.65
CA GLN A 452 -44.21 -29.81 -13.87
C GLN A 452 -43.85 -30.11 -12.40
N LYS A 453 -42.57 -30.41 -12.08
CA LYS A 453 -42.11 -30.55 -10.69
C LYS A 453 -41.95 -29.22 -9.96
N VAL A 454 -41.64 -28.14 -10.67
CA VAL A 454 -41.43 -26.81 -10.07
C VAL A 454 -42.75 -26.09 -9.76
N ASN A 455 -43.83 -26.41 -10.48
CA ASN A 455 -45.16 -25.81 -10.25
C ASN A 455 -46.09 -26.66 -9.34
N GLY A 456 -45.55 -27.67 -8.64
CA GLY A 456 -46.31 -28.61 -7.80
C GLY A 456 -46.32 -28.31 -6.29
N PHE A 457 -45.94 -27.11 -5.86
CA PHE A 457 -45.92 -26.71 -4.45
C PHE A 457 -46.75 -25.43 -4.20
N GLU A 458 -48.04 -25.50 -4.51
CA GLU A 458 -49.06 -24.63 -3.90
C GLU A 458 -50.31 -25.48 -3.63
N ASN A 459 -50.36 -26.05 -2.42
CA ASN A 459 -51.55 -26.31 -1.60
C ASN A 459 -51.18 -27.33 -0.51
N TYR A 460 -50.62 -26.82 0.60
CA TYR A 460 -50.97 -27.16 1.99
C TYR A 460 -50.28 -26.18 2.94
#